data_AF-A0A1M2VC99-F1
#
_entry.id   AF-A0A1M2VC99-F1
#
_cell.length_a   1.000
_cell.length_b   1.000
_cell.length_c   1.000
_cell.angle_alpha   90.00
_cell.angle_beta   90.00
_cell.angle_gamma   90.00
#
_symmetry.space_group_name_H-M   'P 1'
#
loop_
_entity.id
_entity.type
_entity.pdbx_description
1 polymer ?
#
loop_
_entity_poly.entity_id
_entity_poly.type
_entity_poly.pdbx_seq_one_letter_code
_entity_poly.pdbx_strand_id
1 'polypeptide(L)'
;VSHEDSNGRTLCANIAIVQPFIESELEHKMPWHLRAVDLGISTWKGGRLGTPFVVELTELTGHFALARVIRGTKMLWISMSLCHDAQEPDQMDQELDADE
;
A
#
# COMPACT_ATOMS: atom_id res chain seq x y z
N VAL A 1 1.29 23.12 -1.99
CA VAL A 1 1.21 24.07 -3.13
C VAL A 1 0.20 25.15 -2.78
N SER A 2 0.53 26.43 -2.97
CA SER A 2 -0.39 27.54 -2.73
C SER A 2 -0.69 28.29 -4.03
N HIS A 3 -1.92 28.74 -4.20
CA HIS A 3 -2.39 29.50 -5.36
C HIS A 3 -3.34 30.60 -4.89
N GLU A 4 -3.25 31.80 -5.47
CA GLU A 4 -4.16 32.90 -5.17
C GLU A 4 -5.23 32.98 -6.27
N ASP A 5 -6.50 32.92 -5.88
CA ASP A 5 -7.62 33.02 -6.82
C ASP A 5 -7.89 34.47 -7.24
N SER A 6 -8.80 34.67 -8.20
CA SER A 6 -9.20 36.00 -8.68
C SER A 6 -9.87 36.88 -7.61
N ASN A 7 -10.22 36.33 -6.45
CA ASN A 7 -10.83 37.04 -5.33
C ASN A 7 -9.82 37.34 -4.20
N GLY A 8 -8.53 37.09 -4.43
CA GLY A 8 -7.47 37.29 -3.43
C GLY A 8 -7.47 36.24 -2.31
N ARG A 9 -8.13 35.09 -2.51
CA ARG A 9 -8.10 33.97 -1.54
C ARG A 9 -6.93 33.07 -1.85
N THR A 10 -6.14 32.77 -0.83
CA THR A 10 -5.08 31.75 -0.92
C THR A 10 -5.68 30.35 -0.76
N LEU A 11 -5.59 29.54 -1.81
CA LEU A 11 -5.89 28.12 -1.82
C LEU A 11 -4.60 27.34 -1.53
N CYS A 12 -4.65 26.41 -0.58
CA CYS A 12 -3.52 25.56 -0.21
C CYS A 12 -3.88 24.09 -0.40
N ALA A 13 -2.99 23.33 -1.05
CA ALA A 13 -3.09 21.88 -1.20
C ALA A 13 -1.85 21.19 -0.61
N ASN A 14 -2.08 20.19 0.24
CA ASN A 14 -1.05 19.31 0.81
C ASN A 14 -1.14 17.97 0.10
N ILE A 15 -0.16 17.69 -0.76
CA ILE A 15 -0.13 16.50 -1.60
C ILE A 15 1.17 15.74 -1.41
N ALA A 16 1.12 14.44 -1.66
CA ALA A 16 2.30 13.59 -1.73
C ALA A 16 2.40 12.94 -3.11
N ILE A 17 3.63 12.74 -3.59
CA ILE A 17 3.91 11.93 -4.76
C ILE A 17 4.37 10.57 -4.25
N VAL A 18 3.59 9.53 -4.56
CA VAL A 18 3.81 8.18 -4.05
C VAL A 18 4.20 7.28 -5.21
N GLN A 19 5.20 6.43 -4.97
CA GLN A 19 5.49 5.30 -5.84
C GLN A 19 5.10 4.00 -5.15
N PRO A 20 4.15 3.22 -5.70
CA PRO A 20 3.67 2.02 -5.04
C PRO A 20 4.70 0.90 -5.14
N PHE A 21 4.70 0.00 -4.16
CA PHE A 21 5.38 -1.27 -4.32
C PHE A 21 4.70 -2.11 -5.40
N ILE A 22 5.45 -3.01 -6.04
CA ILE A 22 4.90 -3.95 -7.02
C ILE A 22 4.80 -5.32 -6.38
N GLU A 23 3.61 -5.93 -6.40
CA GLU A 23 3.39 -7.28 -5.87
C GLU A 23 4.36 -8.29 -6.46
N SER A 24 4.83 -9.18 -5.59
CA SER A 24 5.69 -10.29 -5.98
C SER A 24 4.84 -11.51 -6.32
N GLU A 25 5.08 -12.09 -7.50
CA GLU A 25 4.56 -13.42 -7.87
C GLU A 25 4.99 -14.54 -6.89
N LEU A 26 5.88 -14.25 -5.94
CA LEU A 26 6.29 -15.20 -4.91
C LEU A 26 5.49 -15.09 -3.61
N GLU A 27 4.53 -14.17 -3.49
CA GLU A 27 3.74 -13.94 -2.28
C GLU A 27 3.08 -15.23 -1.76
N HIS A 28 2.36 -15.95 -2.63
CA HIS A 28 1.74 -17.24 -2.31
C HIS A 28 2.74 -18.36 -1.91
N LYS A 29 4.04 -18.12 -2.06
CA LYS A 29 5.12 -19.06 -1.70
C LYS A 29 5.86 -18.63 -0.43
N MET A 30 5.43 -17.55 0.22
CA MET A 30 6.02 -17.09 1.47
C MET A 30 5.47 -17.86 2.67
N PRO A 31 6.25 -18.05 3.75
CA PRO A 31 5.78 -18.81 4.91
C PRO A 31 4.56 -18.17 5.59
N TRP A 32 4.37 -16.86 5.45
CA TRP A 32 3.22 -16.12 5.99
C TRP A 32 2.01 -16.05 5.05
N HIS A 33 2.04 -16.62 3.84
CA HIS A 33 0.98 -16.43 2.83
C HIS A 33 -0.45 -16.70 3.34
N LEU A 34 -0.65 -17.74 4.15
CA LEU A 34 -1.97 -18.09 4.71
C LEU A 34 -2.47 -17.11 5.78
N ARG A 35 -1.58 -16.31 6.36
CA ARG A 35 -1.90 -15.33 7.42
C ARG A 35 -1.47 -13.92 7.02
N ALA A 36 -1.24 -13.70 5.74
CA ALA A 36 -0.71 -12.45 5.22
C ALA A 36 -1.67 -11.30 5.58
N VAL A 37 -2.97 -11.51 5.35
CA VAL A 37 -4.04 -10.58 5.71
C VAL A 37 -4.11 -10.37 7.22
N ASP A 38 -4.24 -11.45 8.00
CA ASP A 38 -4.37 -11.36 9.47
C ASP A 38 -3.19 -10.64 10.16
N LEU A 39 -2.00 -10.75 9.58
CA LEU A 39 -0.77 -10.17 10.12
C LEU A 39 -0.39 -8.83 9.46
N GLY A 40 -1.17 -8.37 8.48
CA GLY A 40 -0.85 -7.18 7.67
C GLY A 40 0.51 -7.28 6.98
N ILE A 41 0.86 -8.47 6.47
CA ILE A 41 2.14 -8.75 5.82
C ILE A 41 1.94 -8.91 4.31
N SER A 42 2.67 -8.11 3.53
CA SER A 42 2.65 -8.19 2.06
C SER A 42 4.04 -8.37 1.48
N THR A 43 4.13 -8.99 0.31
CA THR A 43 5.41 -9.34 -0.35
C THR A 43 5.59 -8.65 -1.69
N TRP A 44 6.66 -7.87 -1.82
CA TRP A 44 6.91 -7.00 -2.97
C TRP A 44 8.17 -7.39 -3.75
N LYS A 45 8.20 -7.05 -5.05
CA LYS A 45 9.40 -7.14 -5.89
C LYS A 45 10.46 -6.18 -5.37
N GLY A 46 11.62 -6.72 -4.98
CA GLY A 46 12.70 -5.92 -4.42
C GLY A 46 13.26 -4.93 -5.42
N GLY A 47 13.43 -3.66 -4.99
CA GLY A 47 14.08 -2.62 -5.79
C GLY A 47 13.28 -2.18 -7.03
N ARG A 48 12.00 -2.58 -7.12
CA ARG A 48 11.10 -2.14 -8.17
C ARG A 48 9.91 -1.43 -7.56
N LEU A 49 9.65 -0.24 -8.07
CA LEU A 49 8.50 0.58 -7.70
C LEU A 49 7.65 0.81 -8.95
N GLY A 50 6.34 0.96 -8.77
CA GLY A 50 5.40 1.26 -9.83
C GLY A 50 5.47 2.71 -10.29
N THR A 51 4.54 3.05 -11.19
CA THR A 51 4.38 4.40 -11.70
C THR A 51 3.97 5.36 -10.58
N PRO A 52 4.61 6.52 -10.43
CA PRO A 52 4.23 7.51 -9.43
C PRO A 52 2.82 8.05 -9.69
N PHE A 53 2.10 8.34 -8.61
CA PHE A 53 0.82 9.06 -8.64
C PHE A 53 0.74 10.06 -7.49
N VAL A 54 -0.22 10.98 -7.57
CA VAL A 54 -0.43 12.03 -6.57
C VAL A 54 -1.61 11.65 -5.69
N VAL A 55 -1.44 11.80 -4.38
CA VAL A 55 -2.50 11.61 -3.37
C VAL A 55 -2.59 12.83 -2.47
N GLU A 56 -3.74 13.02 -1.82
CA GLU A 56 -3.83 13.96 -0.72
C GLU A 56 -3.02 13.45 0.48
N LEU A 57 -2.36 14.36 1.20
CA LEU A 57 -1.49 13.95 2.32
C LEU A 57 -2.28 13.22 3.43
N THR A 58 -3.57 13.51 3.55
CA THR A 58 -4.53 12.87 4.47
C THR A 58 -4.79 11.40 4.14
N GLU A 59 -4.51 10.95 2.91
CA GLU A 59 -4.63 9.54 2.52
C GLU A 59 -3.43 8.70 2.99
N LEU A 60 -2.30 9.33 3.35
CA LEU A 60 -1.14 8.63 3.92
C LEU A 60 -1.38 8.32 5.40
N THR A 61 -1.99 7.16 5.64
CA THR A 61 -2.30 6.66 6.98
C THR A 61 -1.59 5.34 7.26
N GLY A 62 -1.35 5.05 8.54
CA GLY A 62 -0.74 3.80 9.00
C GLY A 62 0.79 3.85 9.09
N HIS A 63 1.33 2.93 9.89
CA HIS A 63 2.76 2.71 10.03
C HIS A 63 3.08 1.28 9.66
N PHE A 64 4.17 1.08 8.93
CA PHE A 64 4.63 -0.24 8.54
C PHE A 64 6.14 -0.39 8.76
N ALA A 65 6.55 -1.59 9.14
CA ALA A 65 7.94 -2.00 9.09
C ALA A 65 8.25 -2.52 7.68
N LEU A 66 9.37 -2.07 7.11
CA LEU A 66 9.87 -2.57 5.84
C LEU A 66 11.11 -3.42 6.07
N ALA A 67 11.08 -4.67 5.63
CA ALA A 67 12.21 -5.60 5.72
C ALA A 67 12.63 -6.08 4.33
N ARG A 68 13.93 -6.38 4.17
CA ARG A 68 14.48 -6.99 2.96
C ARG A 68 14.73 -8.47 3.19
N VAL A 69 14.24 -9.31 2.28
CA VAL A 69 14.44 -10.76 2.31
C VAL A 69 15.09 -11.22 1.02
N ILE A 70 15.99 -12.20 1.12
CA ILE A 70 16.62 -12.85 -0.03
C ILE A 70 16.10 -14.28 -0.09
N ARG A 71 15.50 -14.67 -1.22
CA ARG A 71 15.01 -16.02 -1.45
C ARG A 71 15.58 -16.57 -2.75
N GLY A 72 16.50 -17.53 -2.64
CA GLY A 72 17.32 -17.96 -3.77
C GLY A 72 18.10 -16.77 -4.32
N THR A 73 17.93 -16.47 -5.61
CA THR A 73 18.56 -15.32 -6.29
C THR A 73 17.67 -14.06 -6.33
N LYS A 74 16.46 -14.11 -5.78
CA LYS A 74 15.50 -13.00 -5.81
C LYS A 74 15.57 -12.18 -4.53
N MET A 75 15.64 -10.87 -4.69
CA MET A 75 15.50 -9.90 -3.60
C MET A 75 14.04 -9.47 -3.50
N LEU A 76 13.49 -9.50 -2.28
CA LEU A 76 12.11 -9.18 -1.96
C LEU A 76 12.08 -8.13 -0.86
N TRP A 77 11.01 -7.32 -0.87
CA TRP A 77 10.67 -6.45 0.24
C TRP A 77 9.39 -6.93 0.90
N ILE A 78 9.36 -6.89 2.22
CA ILE A 78 8.22 -7.28 3.04
C ILE A 78 7.77 -6.05 3.80
N SER A 79 6.50 -5.69 3.68
CA SER A 79 5.86 -4.75 4.59
C SER A 79 5.11 -5.51 5.66
N MET A 80 5.15 -5.00 6.89
CA MET A 80 4.32 -5.49 8.00
C MET A 80 3.64 -4.29 8.64
N SER A 81 2.31 -4.28 8.70
CA SER A 81 1.56 -3.26 9.42
C SER A 81 1.95 -3.27 10.91
N LEU A 82 2.24 -2.09 11.45
CA LEU A 82 2.55 -1.88 12.87
C LEU A 82 1.34 -1.32 13.62
N CYS A 83 0.26 -0.98 12.91
CA CYS A 83 -0.99 -0.56 13.53
C CYS A 83 -1.75 -1.81 13.99
N HIS A 84 -1.74 -2.07 15.29
CA HIS A 84 -2.46 -3.18 15.92
C HIS A 84 -3.83 -2.76 16.49
N ASP A 85 -4.23 -1.49 16.31
CA ASP A 85 -5.38 -0.91 17.01
C ASP A 85 -6.73 -1.10 16.28
N ALA A 86 -6.71 -1.61 15.05
CA ALA A 86 -7.91 -2.01 14.32
C ALA A 86 -7.56 -3.22 13.43
N GLN A 87 -8.38 -4.28 13.48
CA GLN A 87 -8.37 -5.29 12.43
C GLN A 87 -8.58 -4.58 11.10
N GLU A 88 -7.79 -4.92 10.07
CA GLU A 88 -8.09 -4.46 8.72
C GLU A 88 -9.53 -4.87 8.41
N PRO A 89 -10.37 -3.97 7.84
CA PRO A 89 -11.73 -4.34 7.48
C PRO A 89 -11.65 -5.51 6.50
N ASP A 90 -12.37 -6.59 6.79
CA ASP A 90 -12.51 -7.71 5.86
C ASP A 90 -12.86 -7.14 4.48
N GLN A 91 -12.03 -7.43 3.47
CA GLN A 91 -12.44 -7.20 2.09
C GLN A 91 -13.66 -8.09 1.88
N MET A 92 -14.85 -7.49 1.90
CA MET A 92 -16.04 -8.16 1.40
C MET A 92 -15.77 -8.45 -0.07
N ASP A 93 -15.55 -9.72 -0.38
CA ASP A 93 -15.63 -10.22 -1.74
C ASP A 93 -16.94 -9.65 -2.31
N GLN A 94 -16.84 -8.83 -3.36
CA GLN A 94 -18.02 -8.46 -4.13
C GLN A 94 -18.53 -9.75 -4.74
N GLU A 95 -19.50 -10.39 -4.07
CA GLU A 95 -20.40 -11.32 -4.72
C GLU A 95 -21.01 -10.55 -5.88
N LEU A 96 -20.47 -10.79 -7.09
CA LEU A 96 -21.16 -10.49 -8.32
C LEU A 96 -22.40 -11.37 -8.29
N ASP A 97 -23.50 -10.81 -7.81
CA ASP A 97 -24.84 -11.30 -8.07
C ASP A 97 -24.99 -11.37 -9.60
N ALA A 98 -24.68 -12.54 -10.15
CA ALA A 98 -25.06 -12.90 -11.50
C ALA A 98 -26.56 -13.15 -11.46
N ASP A 99 -27.32 -12.13 -11.87
CA ASP A 99 -28.71 -12.29 -12.30
C ASP A 99 -28.77 -13.39 -13.37
N GLU A 100 -29.34 -14.55 -13.02
CA GLU A 100 -30.17 -15.39 -13.90
C GLU A 100 -31.09 -16.34 -13.10
#